data_AF-A0A524DU63-F1
#
_entry.id   AF-A0A524DU63-F1
#
_cell.length_a   1.000
_cell.length_b   1.000
_cell.length_c   1.000
_cell.angle_alpha   90.00
_cell.angle_beta   90.00
_cell.angle_gamma   90.00
#
_symmetry.space_group_name_H-M   'P 1'
#
loop_
_entity.id
_entity.type
_entity.pdbx_description
1 polymer ?
#
loop_
_entity_poly.entity_id
_entity_poly.type
_entity_poly.pdbx_seq_one_letter_code
_entity_poly.pdbx_strand_id
1 'polypeptide(L)'
;MSGFATDLAEAGFAVLTFDFRGFRRSEGVFSLPGEVIDAHNAVTHILSSGYSMGDWLGVYAASFGGPVAIISAAQDESVDAVCLRAPVYDVLWFANNPIVPAEMKRLIVEESDVVHGLTEETMNQMHNRMLQEAAAYDLSEIIPQISPRPLMITTGLLDQGIDPEGVRALFEAAGEPKEFHPVAEADHVLSDPRAYEETSRLVVDWFMRVCPYR
;
A
#
# COMPACT_ATOMS: atom_id res chain seq x y z
N MET A 1 -15.55 11.41 8.61
CA MET A 1 -15.27 10.62 7.39
C MET A 1 -14.82 9.26 7.87
N SER A 2 -15.52 8.19 7.50
CA SER A 2 -15.00 6.82 7.63
C SER A 2 -13.93 6.61 6.55
N GLY A 3 -12.99 5.72 6.79
CA GLY A 3 -11.99 5.27 5.83
C GLY A 3 -11.97 3.74 5.80
N PHE A 4 -11.19 3.12 4.91
CA PHE A 4 -11.06 1.67 4.80
C PHE A 4 -10.81 0.96 6.14
N ALA A 5 -10.03 1.57 7.04
CA ALA A 5 -9.81 1.02 8.38
C ALA A 5 -11.08 0.97 9.23
N THR A 6 -11.92 2.01 9.16
CA THR A 6 -13.22 2.04 9.83
C THR A 6 -14.17 1.03 9.20
N ASP A 7 -14.23 0.98 7.87
CA ASP A 7 -15.14 0.08 7.15
C ASP A 7 -14.78 -1.41 7.42
N LEU A 8 -13.48 -1.74 7.50
CA LEU A 8 -13.01 -3.06 7.92
C LEU A 8 -13.30 -3.35 9.40
N ALA A 9 -13.13 -2.36 10.29
CA ALA A 9 -13.45 -2.53 11.71
C ALA A 9 -14.95 -2.77 11.93
N GLU A 10 -15.81 -2.06 11.20
CA GLU A 10 -17.26 -2.27 11.20
C GLU A 10 -17.66 -3.65 10.66
N ALA A 11 -16.86 -4.22 9.76
CA ALA A 11 -17.01 -5.60 9.28
C ALA A 11 -16.48 -6.66 10.27
N GLY A 12 -15.89 -6.25 11.40
CA GLY A 12 -15.47 -7.14 12.49
C GLY A 12 -13.96 -7.42 12.55
N PHE A 13 -13.13 -6.75 11.75
CA PHE A 13 -11.68 -6.90 11.81
C PHE A 13 -11.07 -6.04 12.93
N ALA A 14 -10.07 -6.58 13.64
CA ALA A 14 -9.15 -5.74 14.39
C ALA A 14 -8.17 -5.07 13.40
N VAL A 15 -8.17 -3.74 13.32
CA VAL A 15 -7.38 -3.00 12.34
C VAL A 15 -6.31 -2.16 13.02
N LEU A 16 -5.06 -2.32 12.58
CA LEU A 16 -3.94 -1.45 12.95
C LEU A 16 -3.63 -0.49 11.79
N THR A 17 -3.65 0.80 12.08
CA THR A 17 -3.08 1.85 11.23
C THR A 17 -1.93 2.51 11.96
N PHE A 18 -0.85 2.81 11.27
CA PHE A 18 0.32 3.46 11.84
C PHE A 18 0.97 4.41 10.82
N ASP A 19 1.83 5.30 11.33
CA ASP A 19 2.64 6.17 10.49
C ASP A 19 4.00 5.51 10.26
N PHE A 20 4.43 5.40 8.99
CA PHE A 20 5.78 4.96 8.66
C PHE A 20 6.83 5.97 9.14
N ARG A 21 8.07 5.51 9.33
CA ARG A 21 9.18 6.41 9.70
C ARG A 21 9.25 7.65 8.82
N GLY A 22 9.42 8.81 9.46
CA GLY A 22 9.48 10.10 8.77
C GLY A 22 8.12 10.71 8.40
N PHE A 23 7.00 10.01 8.64
CA PHE A 23 5.66 10.56 8.44
C PHE A 23 4.96 10.89 9.75
N ARG A 24 4.22 12.00 9.74
CA ARG A 24 3.27 12.51 10.74
C ARG A 24 3.76 12.57 12.19
N ARG A 25 3.78 11.44 12.89
CA ARG A 25 4.21 11.35 14.30
C ARG A 25 5.34 10.35 14.51
N SER A 26 5.69 9.60 13.47
CA SER A 26 6.75 8.60 13.53
C SER A 26 8.10 9.24 13.20
N GLU A 27 9.05 9.00 14.09
CA GLU A 27 10.43 9.46 13.94
C GLU A 27 11.15 8.78 12.77
N GLY A 28 12.36 9.22 12.48
CA GLY A 28 13.22 8.62 11.47
C GLY A 28 13.08 9.28 10.10
N VAL A 29 13.65 8.63 9.10
CA VAL A 29 13.77 9.15 7.74
C VAL A 29 13.22 8.11 6.78
N PHE A 30 12.38 8.56 5.85
CA PHE A 30 11.82 7.71 4.80
C PHE A 30 12.91 7.02 3.97
N SER A 31 12.71 5.72 3.79
CA SER A 31 13.38 4.86 2.81
C SER A 31 12.53 3.62 2.59
N LEU A 32 12.52 3.06 1.38
CA LEU A 32 11.72 1.87 1.08
C LEU A 32 12.14 0.65 1.95
N PRO A 33 13.45 0.34 2.12
CA PRO A 33 13.86 -0.72 3.04
C PRO A 33 13.45 -0.44 4.49
N GLY A 34 13.40 0.84 4.88
CA GLY A 34 12.98 1.24 6.21
C GLY A 34 11.49 1.01 6.45
N GLU A 35 10.64 1.37 5.49
CA GLU A 35 9.21 1.09 5.57
C GLU A 35 8.90 -0.41 5.58
N VAL A 36 9.65 -1.22 4.84
CA VAL A 36 9.54 -2.69 4.89
C VAL A 36 9.82 -3.23 6.30
N ILE A 37 10.82 -2.68 7.01
CA ILE A 37 11.11 -3.02 8.40
C ILE A 37 9.96 -2.59 9.33
N ASP A 38 9.43 -1.38 9.13
CA ASP A 38 8.31 -0.87 9.93
C ASP A 38 7.05 -1.71 9.74
N ALA A 39 6.76 -2.15 8.51
CA ALA A 39 5.64 -3.04 8.21
C ALA A 39 5.79 -4.40 8.92
N HIS A 40 6.99 -4.99 8.91
CA HIS A 40 7.27 -6.23 9.65
C HIS A 40 7.09 -6.04 11.17
N ASN A 41 7.52 -4.91 11.72
CA ASN A 41 7.31 -4.57 13.12
C ASN A 41 5.82 -4.40 13.46
N ALA A 42 5.02 -3.82 12.56
CA ALA A 42 3.59 -3.67 12.73
C ALA A 42 2.86 -5.03 12.73
N VAL A 43 3.25 -5.94 11.83
CA VAL A 43 2.78 -7.34 11.80
C VAL A 43 3.10 -8.04 13.12
N THR A 44 4.35 -7.96 13.56
CA THR A 44 4.78 -8.53 14.86
C THR A 44 3.98 -7.94 16.03
N HIS A 45 3.75 -6.63 16.02
CA HIS A 45 3.00 -5.95 17.08
C HIS A 45 1.55 -6.41 17.16
N ILE A 46 0.81 -6.46 16.04
CA ILE A 46 -0.59 -6.84 16.07
C ILE A 46 -0.77 -8.32 16.44
N LEU A 47 0.09 -9.21 15.93
CA LEU A 47 0.06 -10.64 16.27
C LEU A 47 0.39 -10.91 17.74
N SER A 48 1.21 -10.08 18.37
CA SER A 48 1.55 -10.19 19.80
C SER A 48 0.61 -9.43 20.74
N SER A 49 -0.32 -8.64 20.20
CA SER A 49 -1.16 -7.73 20.99
C SER A 49 -2.28 -8.42 21.79
N GLY A 50 -2.62 -9.66 21.45
CA GLY A 50 -3.76 -10.38 22.01
C GLY A 50 -5.13 -9.91 21.49
N TYR A 51 -5.17 -8.97 20.54
CA TYR A 51 -6.40 -8.52 19.88
C TYR A 51 -6.75 -9.35 18.63
N SER A 52 -5.82 -10.14 18.10
CA SER A 52 -6.10 -11.05 16.98
C SER A 52 -6.82 -12.31 17.48
N MET A 53 -7.94 -12.64 16.84
CA MET A 53 -8.60 -13.93 17.00
C MET A 53 -8.14 -14.88 15.90
N GLY A 54 -7.34 -15.88 16.28
CA GLY A 54 -6.68 -16.78 15.33
C GLY A 54 -5.38 -16.18 14.77
N ASP A 55 -4.60 -17.05 14.13
CA ASP A 55 -3.30 -16.69 13.55
C ASP A 55 -3.44 -16.16 12.11
N TRP A 56 -4.51 -15.40 11.82
CA TRP A 56 -4.77 -14.88 10.47
C TRP A 56 -4.58 -13.37 10.39
N LEU A 57 -3.81 -12.91 9.41
CA LEU A 57 -3.47 -11.52 9.18
C LEU A 57 -3.59 -11.12 7.70
N GLY A 58 -4.46 -10.15 7.44
CA GLY A 58 -4.57 -9.49 6.14
C GLY A 58 -3.82 -8.15 6.11
N VAL A 59 -3.17 -7.86 4.99
CA VAL A 59 -2.54 -6.55 4.71
C VAL A 59 -3.34 -5.82 3.64
N TYR A 60 -3.81 -4.62 3.97
CA TYR A 60 -4.31 -3.65 3.01
C TYR A 60 -3.26 -2.57 2.79
N ALA A 61 -2.95 -2.27 1.52
CA ALA A 61 -2.02 -1.20 1.18
C ALA A 61 -2.47 -0.44 -0.06
N ALA A 62 -2.10 0.84 -0.13
CA ALA A 62 -2.49 1.72 -1.24
C ALA A 62 -1.32 2.56 -1.75
N SER A 63 -1.31 2.88 -3.04
CA SER A 63 -0.29 3.76 -3.65
C SER A 63 1.14 3.26 -3.36
N PHE A 64 2.00 4.08 -2.77
CA PHE A 64 3.37 3.71 -2.39
C PHE A 64 3.45 2.61 -1.31
N GLY A 65 2.37 2.39 -0.55
CA GLY A 65 2.27 1.22 0.34
C GLY A 65 2.26 -0.10 -0.42
N GLY A 66 1.96 -0.11 -1.73
CA GLY A 66 1.97 -1.29 -2.59
C GLY A 66 3.34 -1.99 -2.62
N PRO A 67 4.42 -1.31 -3.08
CA PRO A 67 5.78 -1.83 -3.00
C PRO A 67 6.16 -2.37 -1.62
N VAL A 68 5.84 -1.61 -0.55
CA VAL A 68 6.12 -2.02 0.83
C VAL A 68 5.42 -3.34 1.15
N ALA A 69 4.11 -3.43 0.88
CA ALA A 69 3.32 -4.63 1.16
C ALA A 69 3.78 -5.84 0.32
N ILE A 70 4.13 -5.64 -0.95
CA ILE A 70 4.63 -6.71 -1.83
C ILE A 70 5.94 -7.26 -1.28
N ILE A 71 6.91 -6.39 -0.98
CA ILE A 71 8.22 -6.80 -0.48
C ILE A 71 8.10 -7.45 0.90
N SER A 72 7.32 -6.85 1.81
CA SER A 72 7.10 -7.41 3.15
C SER A 72 6.40 -8.77 3.09
N ALA A 73 5.32 -8.92 2.32
CA ALA A 73 4.60 -10.19 2.23
C ALA A 73 5.43 -11.30 1.56
N ALA A 74 6.30 -10.96 0.60
CA ALA A 74 7.23 -11.93 0.03
C ALA A 74 8.26 -12.45 1.04
N GLN A 75 8.60 -11.66 2.07
CA GLN A 75 9.61 -12.00 3.09
C GLN A 75 9.02 -12.53 4.40
N ASP A 76 7.73 -12.31 4.63
CA ASP A 76 7.03 -12.64 5.88
C ASP A 76 5.84 -13.57 5.62
N GLU A 77 6.00 -14.84 5.97
CA GLU A 77 4.98 -15.88 5.82
C GLU A 77 3.81 -15.72 6.80
N SER A 78 3.91 -14.84 7.81
CA SER A 78 2.81 -14.56 8.75
C SER A 78 1.73 -13.65 8.17
N VAL A 79 1.95 -13.07 6.99
CA VAL A 79 0.91 -12.37 6.21
C VAL A 79 0.13 -13.42 5.41
N ASP A 80 -1.17 -13.57 5.65
CA ASP A 80 -2.02 -14.58 5.02
C ASP A 80 -2.74 -14.10 3.75
N ALA A 81 -2.95 -12.79 3.62
CA ALA A 81 -3.67 -12.20 2.49
C ALA A 81 -3.22 -10.76 2.22
N VAL A 82 -3.15 -10.36 0.94
CA VAL A 82 -2.73 -9.02 0.53
C VAL A 82 -3.76 -8.37 -0.39
N CYS A 83 -4.22 -7.17 -0.05
CA CYS A 83 -5.07 -6.33 -0.89
C CYS A 83 -4.33 -5.03 -1.23
N LEU A 84 -4.14 -4.77 -2.53
CA LEU A 84 -3.45 -3.59 -3.05
C LEU A 84 -4.44 -2.67 -3.77
N ARG A 85 -4.49 -1.39 -3.39
CA ARG A 85 -5.31 -0.35 -4.06
C ARG A 85 -4.44 0.66 -4.80
N ALA A 86 -4.58 0.73 -6.11
CA ALA A 86 -3.79 1.60 -7.00
C ALA A 86 -2.29 1.57 -6.62
N PRO A 87 -1.66 0.38 -6.52
CA PRO A 87 -0.28 0.27 -6.05
C PRO A 87 0.69 0.92 -7.04
N VAL A 88 1.74 1.54 -6.51
CA VAL A 88 2.93 1.85 -7.32
C VAL A 88 3.47 0.53 -7.87
N TYR A 89 3.37 0.35 -9.19
CA TYR A 89 3.70 -0.92 -9.83
C TYR A 89 5.18 -1.06 -10.21
N ASP A 90 5.90 0.05 -10.29
CA ASP A 90 7.33 0.13 -10.56
C ASP A 90 7.90 1.32 -9.78
N VAL A 91 8.82 1.05 -8.86
CA VAL A 91 9.42 2.05 -7.98
C VAL A 91 10.31 3.02 -8.76
N LEU A 92 11.00 2.54 -9.80
CA LEU A 92 11.88 3.36 -10.63
C LEU A 92 11.05 4.26 -11.56
N TRP A 93 9.99 3.71 -12.17
CA TRP A 93 9.01 4.49 -12.91
C TRP A 93 8.42 5.61 -12.03
N PHE A 94 8.00 5.26 -10.81
CA PHE A 94 7.42 6.23 -9.88
C PHE A 94 8.42 7.32 -9.49
N ALA A 95 9.65 6.93 -9.12
CA ALA A 95 10.69 7.88 -8.75
C ALA A 95 11.06 8.85 -9.90
N ASN A 96 11.00 8.39 -11.16
CA ASN A 96 11.28 9.22 -12.33
C ASN A 96 10.05 10.02 -12.83
N ASN A 97 8.86 9.77 -12.30
CA ASN A 97 7.66 10.46 -12.74
C ASN A 97 7.69 11.93 -12.27
N PRO A 98 7.63 12.92 -13.18
CA PRO A 98 7.73 14.34 -12.82
C PRO A 98 6.58 14.85 -11.94
N ILE A 99 5.47 14.10 -11.88
CA ILE A 99 4.35 14.39 -10.97
C ILE A 99 4.77 14.15 -9.51
N VAL A 100 5.65 13.18 -9.21
CA VAL A 100 6.03 12.84 -7.84
C VAL A 100 6.74 13.98 -7.12
N PRO A 101 7.77 14.65 -7.69
CA PRO A 101 8.33 15.86 -7.08
C PRO A 101 7.31 16.99 -6.91
N ALA A 102 6.35 17.12 -7.83
CA ALA A 102 5.32 18.17 -7.78
C ALA A 102 4.30 17.92 -6.66
N GLU A 103 3.79 16.70 -6.55
CA GLU A 103 2.85 16.30 -5.48
C GLU A 103 3.53 16.27 -4.12
N MET A 104 4.77 15.78 -4.03
CA MET A 104 5.55 15.91 -2.80
C MET A 104 5.72 17.37 -2.40
N LYS A 105 6.07 18.26 -3.33
CA LYS A 105 6.17 19.70 -3.09
C LYS A 105 4.84 20.31 -2.65
N ARG A 106 3.72 19.83 -3.20
CA ARG A 106 2.38 20.24 -2.78
C ARG A 106 2.07 19.79 -1.36
N LEU A 107 2.30 18.53 -1.03
CA LEU A 107 2.16 17.99 0.33
C LEU A 107 3.01 18.77 1.33
N ILE A 108 4.23 19.18 0.96
CA ILE A 108 5.10 20.04 1.78
C ILE A 108 4.46 21.40 2.08
N VAL A 109 3.87 22.04 1.07
CA VAL A 109 3.34 23.41 1.18
C VAL A 109 1.97 23.44 1.86
N GLU A 110 1.14 22.43 1.59
CA GLU A 110 -0.26 22.38 2.03
C GLU A 110 -0.45 21.56 3.32
N GLU A 111 0.45 20.62 3.64
CA GLU A 111 0.33 19.69 4.76
C GLU A 111 1.66 19.48 5.51
N SER A 112 2.21 20.57 6.07
CA SER A 112 3.55 20.58 6.74
C SER A 112 3.73 19.60 7.90
N ASP A 113 2.64 19.06 8.43
CA ASP A 113 2.64 18.09 9.53
C ASP A 113 2.70 16.63 9.04
N VAL A 114 2.79 16.38 7.74
CA VAL A 114 2.69 15.03 7.15
C VAL A 114 4.04 14.34 6.99
N VAL A 115 5.13 15.06 6.74
CA VAL A 115 6.49 14.49 6.67
C VAL A 115 7.46 15.36 7.46
N HIS A 116 8.29 14.74 8.29
CA HIS A 116 9.22 15.46 9.16
C HIS A 116 10.52 15.84 8.45
N GLY A 117 11.08 16.98 8.83
CA GLY A 117 12.42 17.40 8.37
C GLY A 117 12.48 17.85 6.91
N LEU A 118 11.34 18.14 6.28
CA LEU A 118 11.24 18.53 4.87
C LEU A 118 11.84 19.91 4.57
N THR A 119 13.05 19.91 4.06
CA THR A 119 13.66 21.00 3.28
C THR A 119 13.83 20.57 1.82
N GLU A 120 14.03 21.52 0.89
CA GLU A 120 14.39 21.19 -0.50
C GLU A 120 15.60 20.25 -0.58
N GLU A 121 16.58 20.41 0.31
CA GLU A 121 17.76 19.54 0.38
C GLU A 121 17.38 18.11 0.78
N THR A 122 16.63 17.94 1.87
CA THR A 122 16.20 16.60 2.31
C THR A 122 15.28 15.92 1.30
N MET A 123 14.53 16.69 0.52
CA MET A 123 13.70 16.19 -0.57
C MET A 123 14.54 15.67 -1.73
N ASN A 124 15.57 16.40 -2.13
CA ASN A 124 16.51 15.93 -3.14
C ASN A 124 17.25 14.67 -2.66
N GLN A 125 17.64 14.62 -1.38
CA GLN A 125 18.23 13.43 -0.77
C GLN A 125 17.26 12.25 -0.78
N MET A 126 15.99 12.48 -0.43
CA MET A 126 14.93 11.47 -0.45
C MET A 126 14.72 10.92 -1.86
N HIS A 127 14.56 11.80 -2.84
CA HIS A 127 14.41 11.41 -4.25
C HIS A 127 15.62 10.62 -4.76
N ASN A 128 16.84 11.07 -4.47
CA ASN A 128 18.06 10.35 -4.85
C ASN A 128 18.14 8.97 -4.21
N ARG A 129 17.74 8.82 -2.95
CA ARG A 129 17.65 7.50 -2.30
C ARG A 129 16.60 6.62 -2.95
N MET A 130 15.40 7.14 -3.24
CA MET A 130 14.37 6.38 -3.95
C MET A 130 14.89 5.84 -5.29
N LEU A 131 15.61 6.66 -6.07
CA LEU A 131 16.22 6.21 -7.33
C LEU A 131 17.25 5.09 -7.12
N GLN A 132 18.09 5.21 -6.09
CA GLN A 132 19.10 4.19 -5.76
C GLN A 132 18.46 2.88 -5.27
N GLU A 133 17.42 3.00 -4.43
CA GLU A 133 16.70 1.87 -3.85
C GLU A 133 15.80 1.17 -4.88
N ALA A 134 15.21 1.92 -5.82
CA ALA A 134 14.35 1.36 -6.86
C ALA A 134 15.06 0.28 -7.70
N ALA A 135 16.36 0.45 -7.94
CA ALA A 135 17.17 -0.52 -8.67
C ALA A 135 17.33 -1.86 -7.93
N ALA A 136 17.02 -1.92 -6.63
CA ALA A 136 17.11 -3.13 -5.82
C ALA A 136 15.81 -3.95 -5.79
N TYR A 137 14.70 -3.41 -6.28
CA TYR A 137 13.37 -4.04 -6.15
C TYR A 137 12.65 -4.11 -7.51
N ASP A 138 12.75 -5.27 -8.16
CA ASP A 138 11.88 -5.60 -9.28
C ASP A 138 10.58 -6.21 -8.74
N LEU A 139 9.53 -5.39 -8.64
CA LEU A 139 8.25 -5.84 -8.09
C LEU A 139 7.61 -6.95 -8.92
N SER A 140 7.89 -7.03 -10.22
CA SER A 140 7.36 -8.09 -11.10
C SER A 140 7.95 -9.46 -10.78
N GLU A 141 9.18 -9.51 -10.28
CA GLU A 141 9.86 -10.72 -9.82
C GLU A 141 9.57 -11.07 -8.35
N ILE A 142 9.12 -10.09 -7.56
CA ILE A 142 8.83 -10.26 -6.12
C ILE A 142 7.37 -10.66 -5.89
N ILE A 143 6.42 -10.02 -6.56
CA ILE A 143 4.98 -10.27 -6.36
C ILE A 143 4.54 -11.74 -6.57
N PRO A 144 5.18 -12.58 -7.42
CA PRO A 144 4.84 -13.99 -7.53
C PRO A 144 5.08 -14.78 -6.23
N GLN A 145 5.99 -14.32 -5.37
CA GLN A 145 6.38 -14.98 -4.12
C GLN A 145 5.33 -14.86 -3.01
N ILE A 146 4.28 -14.06 -3.22
CA ILE A 146 3.12 -14.01 -2.32
C ILE A 146 2.32 -15.32 -2.42
N SER A 147 2.25 -15.92 -3.62
CA SER A 147 1.62 -17.23 -3.83
C SER A 147 2.21 -18.29 -2.87
N PRO A 148 1.39 -19.18 -2.28
CA PRO A 148 -0.02 -19.48 -2.59
C PRO A 148 -1.05 -18.64 -1.81
N ARG A 149 -0.64 -17.53 -1.18
CA ARG A 149 -1.55 -16.69 -0.39
C ARG A 149 -2.40 -15.79 -1.30
N PRO A 150 -3.69 -15.57 -0.97
CA PRO A 150 -4.56 -14.72 -1.78
C PRO A 150 -4.05 -13.29 -1.95
N LEU A 151 -4.07 -12.83 -3.20
CA LEU A 151 -3.78 -11.45 -3.58
C LEU A 151 -4.99 -10.84 -4.30
N MET A 152 -5.39 -9.63 -3.90
CA MET A 152 -6.30 -8.79 -4.68
C MET A 152 -5.63 -7.48 -5.07
N ILE A 153 -5.81 -7.07 -6.32
CA ILE A 153 -5.45 -5.72 -6.77
C ILE A 153 -6.70 -5.01 -7.28
N THR A 154 -6.97 -3.82 -6.76
CA THR A 154 -8.02 -2.93 -7.25
C THR A 154 -7.41 -1.61 -7.71
N THR A 155 -7.88 -1.05 -8.82
CA THR A 155 -7.38 0.23 -9.32
C THR A 155 -8.47 1.02 -10.01
N GLY A 156 -8.38 2.35 -10.00
CA GLY A 156 -9.32 3.22 -10.69
C GLY A 156 -8.92 3.43 -12.15
N LEU A 157 -9.88 3.37 -13.08
CA LEU A 157 -9.59 3.60 -14.51
C LEU A 157 -9.44 5.08 -14.86
N LEU A 158 -9.79 5.99 -13.95
CA LEU A 158 -9.55 7.43 -14.07
C LEU A 158 -8.32 7.89 -13.27
N ASP A 159 -7.52 6.96 -12.74
CA ASP A 159 -6.29 7.28 -12.02
C ASP A 159 -5.26 7.91 -12.99
N GLN A 160 -4.88 9.15 -12.69
CA GLN A 160 -3.85 9.89 -13.44
C GLN A 160 -2.49 9.91 -12.73
N GLY A 161 -2.44 9.47 -11.47
CA GLY A 161 -1.22 9.40 -10.67
C GLY A 161 -0.49 8.07 -10.86
N ILE A 162 -1.24 6.98 -10.98
CA ILE A 162 -0.75 5.63 -11.22
C ILE A 162 -1.43 5.07 -12.47
N ASP A 163 -0.63 4.75 -13.49
CA ASP A 163 -1.13 4.18 -14.74
C ASP A 163 -1.81 2.82 -14.52
N PRO A 164 -3.13 2.69 -14.79
CA PRO A 164 -3.85 1.43 -14.63
C PRO A 164 -3.29 0.28 -15.45
N GLU A 165 -2.66 0.54 -16.60
CA GLU A 165 -2.04 -0.49 -17.43
C GLU A 165 -0.78 -1.06 -16.76
N GLY A 166 0.01 -0.21 -16.08
CA GLY A 166 1.14 -0.68 -15.28
C GLY A 166 0.69 -1.53 -14.10
N VAL A 167 -0.41 -1.15 -13.43
CA VAL A 167 -1.02 -1.96 -12.37
C VAL A 167 -1.54 -3.30 -12.91
N ARG A 168 -2.10 -3.32 -14.12
CA ARG A 168 -2.51 -4.55 -14.81
C ARG A 168 -1.32 -5.46 -15.08
N ALA A 169 -0.21 -4.93 -15.59
CA ALA A 169 1.01 -5.71 -15.84
C ALA A 169 1.57 -6.33 -14.54
N LEU A 170 1.58 -5.58 -13.44
CA LEU A 170 1.98 -6.11 -12.13
C LEU A 170 1.05 -7.25 -11.67
N PHE A 171 -0.26 -7.11 -11.84
CA PHE A 171 -1.21 -8.18 -11.56
C PHE A 171 -0.95 -9.42 -12.42
N GLU A 172 -0.63 -9.25 -13.70
CA GLU A 172 -0.32 -10.37 -14.60
C GLU A 172 0.93 -11.14 -14.15
N ALA A 173 1.93 -10.44 -13.61
CA ALA A 173 3.14 -11.06 -13.04
C ALA A 173 2.86 -11.89 -11.77
N ALA A 174 1.87 -11.53 -10.96
CA ALA A 174 1.58 -12.21 -9.69
C ALA A 174 1.22 -13.71 -9.85
N GLY A 175 1.48 -14.50 -8.79
CA GLY A 175 1.08 -15.91 -8.73
C GLY A 175 -0.38 -16.09 -8.30
N GLU A 176 -0.91 -17.30 -8.48
CA GLU A 176 -2.28 -17.66 -8.04
C GLU A 176 -2.33 -18.03 -6.54
N PRO A 177 -3.46 -17.84 -5.84
CA PRO A 177 -4.72 -17.27 -6.32
C PRO A 177 -4.70 -15.74 -6.31
N LYS A 178 -5.11 -15.13 -7.43
CA LYS A 178 -5.14 -13.67 -7.58
C LYS A 178 -6.45 -13.13 -8.17
N GLU A 179 -6.85 -11.94 -7.73
CA GLU A 179 -8.03 -11.23 -8.23
C GLU A 179 -7.70 -9.81 -8.68
N PHE A 180 -8.30 -9.36 -9.78
CA PHE A 180 -8.15 -7.99 -10.28
C PHE A 180 -9.50 -7.31 -10.47
N HIS A 181 -9.72 -6.19 -9.79
CA HIS A 181 -10.99 -5.46 -9.79
C HIS A 181 -10.78 -3.99 -10.20
N PRO A 182 -10.92 -3.64 -11.48
CA PRO A 182 -10.87 -2.24 -11.90
C PRO A 182 -12.18 -1.52 -11.57
N VAL A 183 -12.10 -0.28 -11.09
CA VAL A 183 -13.25 0.56 -10.77
C VAL A 183 -13.31 1.71 -11.78
N ALA A 184 -14.36 1.73 -12.60
CA ALA A 184 -14.42 2.57 -13.80
C ALA A 184 -14.32 4.07 -13.51
N GLU A 185 -14.97 4.54 -12.44
CA GLU A 185 -15.08 5.97 -12.11
C GLU A 185 -14.13 6.40 -10.97
N ALA A 186 -13.24 5.52 -10.52
CA ALA A 186 -12.29 5.84 -9.45
C ALA A 186 -11.07 6.59 -10.00
N ASP A 187 -10.71 7.69 -9.35
CA ASP A 187 -9.41 8.36 -9.47
C ASP A 187 -8.46 7.90 -8.34
N HIS A 188 -7.25 8.45 -8.29
CA HIS A 188 -6.20 8.01 -7.34
C HIS A 188 -6.62 8.13 -5.87
N VAL A 189 -7.42 9.15 -5.55
CA VAL A 189 -7.79 9.52 -4.18
C VAL A 189 -9.23 9.15 -3.81
N LEU A 190 -9.96 8.52 -4.73
CA LEU A 190 -11.38 8.19 -4.60
C LEU A 190 -12.26 9.41 -4.30
N SER A 191 -12.14 10.45 -5.13
CA SER A 191 -12.86 11.72 -4.93
C SER A 191 -14.37 11.63 -5.15
N ASP A 192 -14.85 10.72 -6.02
CA ASP A 192 -16.28 10.42 -6.16
C ASP A 192 -16.72 9.47 -5.02
N PRO A 193 -17.67 9.87 -4.15
CA PRO A 193 -18.16 9.03 -3.07
C PRO A 193 -18.71 7.67 -3.52
N ARG A 194 -19.27 7.57 -4.74
CA ARG A 194 -19.77 6.31 -5.29
C ARG A 194 -18.63 5.36 -5.65
N ALA A 195 -17.55 5.91 -6.21
CA ALA A 195 -16.34 5.14 -6.50
C ALA A 195 -15.65 4.69 -5.21
N TYR A 196 -15.65 5.54 -4.18
CA TYR A 196 -15.20 5.15 -2.84
C TYR A 196 -16.04 3.99 -2.29
N GLU A 197 -17.37 4.10 -2.30
CA GLU A 197 -18.27 3.06 -1.77
C GLU A 197 -18.12 1.73 -2.51
N GLU A 198 -18.02 1.77 -3.84
CA GLU A 198 -17.74 0.58 -4.64
C GLU A 198 -16.40 -0.07 -4.27
N THR A 199 -15.33 0.73 -4.20
CA THR A 199 -13.98 0.24 -3.85
C THR A 199 -13.92 -0.31 -2.43
N SER A 200 -14.51 0.39 -1.46
CA SER A 200 -14.56 -0.04 -0.06
C SER A 200 -15.29 -1.36 0.08
N ARG A 201 -16.46 -1.50 -0.56
CA ARG A 201 -17.22 -2.75 -0.58
C ARG A 201 -16.42 -3.90 -1.18
N LEU A 202 -15.74 -3.69 -2.31
CA LEU A 202 -14.87 -4.71 -2.93
C LEU A 202 -13.78 -5.19 -1.95
N VAL A 203 -13.11 -4.26 -1.26
CA VAL A 203 -12.06 -4.56 -0.28
C VAL A 203 -12.60 -5.33 0.92
N VAL A 204 -13.69 -4.85 1.53
CA VAL A 204 -14.30 -5.47 2.69
C VAL A 204 -14.84 -6.86 2.35
N ASP A 205 -15.61 -7.00 1.26
CA ASP A 205 -16.17 -8.28 0.83
C ASP A 205 -15.08 -9.30 0.49
N TRP A 206 -13.94 -8.85 -0.05
CA TRP A 206 -12.80 -9.71 -0.33
C TRP A 206 -12.17 -10.24 0.97
N PHE A 207 -11.84 -9.36 1.91
CA PHE A 207 -11.26 -9.78 3.20
C PHE A 207 -12.21 -10.70 3.98
N MET A 208 -13.51 -10.40 4.01
CA MET A 208 -14.53 -11.27 4.60
C MET A 208 -14.61 -12.66 3.96
N ARG A 209 -14.27 -12.76 2.66
CA ARG A 209 -14.28 -14.02 1.92
C ARG A 209 -13.02 -14.85 2.16
N VAL A 210 -11.85 -14.21 2.25
CA VAL A 210 -10.56 -14.91 2.41
C VAL A 210 -10.20 -15.17 3.88
N CYS A 211 -10.77 -14.43 4.83
CA CYS A 211 -10.63 -14.72 6.25
C CYS A 211 -11.40 -15.99 6.62
N PRO A 212 -10.73 -17.01 7.21
CA PRO A 212 -11.39 -18.27 7.58
C PRO A 212 -12.22 -18.18 8.86
N TYR A 213 -12.08 -17.09 9.62
CA TYR A 213 -12.75 -16.88 10.90
C TYR A 213 -14.00 -15.99 10.72
N ARG A 214 -15.09 -16.36 11.37
CA ARG A 214 -16.39 -15.66 11.33
C ARG A 214 -16.90 -15.39 12.73
#